data_AF-A0AAE9MSR6-F1
#
_entry.id   AF-A0AAE9MSR6-F1
#
_cell.length_a   1.000
_cell.length_b   1.000
_cell.length_c   1.000
_cell.angle_alpha   90.00
_cell.angle_beta   90.00
_cell.angle_gamma   90.00
#
_symmetry.space_group_name_H-M   'P 1'
#
loop_
_entity.id
_entity.type
_entity.pdbx_description
1 polymer ?
#
loop_
_entity_poly.entity_id
_entity_poly.type
_entity_poly.pdbx_seq_one_letter_code
_entity_poly.pdbx_strand_id
1 'polypeptide(L)'
;MQINHIDKLEHTFAYFVLSLVWLLALKTTKINKYITVFCCFFYGIIIEVLQVTTTSYRSGEVLDIMANTTGILIAFIVYNFFLRKIKLFKD
;
A
#
# COMPACT_ATOMS: atom_id res chain seq x y z
N MET A 1 -9.78 -22.73 -14.13
CA MET A 1 -10.34 -21.66 -13.28
C MET A 1 -9.27 -21.26 -12.28
N GLN A 2 -8.52 -20.21 -12.58
CA GLN A 2 -7.57 -19.64 -11.63
C GLN A 2 -8.40 -18.86 -10.60
N ILE A 3 -8.19 -19.10 -9.31
CA ILE A 3 -8.99 -18.49 -8.24
C ILE A 3 -8.62 -17.00 -8.18
N ASN A 4 -9.34 -16.18 -8.95
CA ASN A 4 -9.00 -14.80 -9.35
C ASN A 4 -9.20 -13.72 -8.25
N HIS A 5 -9.36 -14.15 -7.00
CA HIS A 5 -9.59 -13.27 -5.85
C HIS A 5 -8.42 -13.23 -4.87
N ILE A 6 -7.60 -14.29 -4.83
CA ILE A 6 -6.48 -14.36 -3.90
C ILE A 6 -5.39 -13.35 -4.27
N ASP A 7 -5.17 -13.14 -5.57
CA ASP A 7 -4.22 -12.17 -6.09
C ASP A 7 -4.53 -10.73 -5.63
N LYS A 8 -5.81 -10.35 -5.69
CA LYS A 8 -6.27 -9.03 -5.22
C LYS A 8 -6.11 -8.88 -3.71
N LEU A 9 -6.26 -9.98 -2.96
CA LEU A 9 -6.00 -9.99 -1.52
C LEU A 9 -4.50 -9.83 -1.22
N GLU A 10 -3.63 -10.51 -1.99
CA GLU A 10 -2.18 -10.38 -1.90
C GLU A 10 -1.74 -8.94 -2.14
N HIS A 11 -2.24 -8.32 -3.21
CA HIS A 11 -2.03 -6.90 -3.54
C HIS A 11 -2.51 -5.98 -2.41
N THR A 12 -3.75 -6.15 -1.96
CA THR A 12 -4.30 -5.35 -0.86
C THR A 12 -3.45 -5.49 0.40
N PHE A 13 -3.04 -6.70 0.76
CA PHE A 13 -2.24 -6.97 1.95
C PHE A 13 -0.82 -6.41 1.83
N ALA A 14 -0.15 -6.61 0.69
CA ALA A 14 1.20 -6.13 0.46
C ALA A 14 1.28 -4.60 0.57
N TYR A 15 0.36 -3.89 -0.09
CA TYR A 15 0.33 -2.42 -0.05
C TYR A 15 -0.20 -1.86 1.26
N PHE A 16 -1.03 -2.60 1.99
CA PHE A 16 -1.36 -2.29 3.37
C PHE A 16 -0.11 -2.30 4.26
N VAL A 17 0.65 -3.40 4.26
CA VAL A 17 1.86 -3.53 5.08
C VAL A 17 2.90 -2.47 4.68
N LEU A 18 3.16 -2.31 3.38
CA LEU A 18 4.12 -1.33 2.86
C LEU A 18 3.79 0.08 3.35
N SER A 19 2.54 0.51 3.15
CA SER A 19 2.11 1.86 3.53
C SER A 19 2.14 2.06 5.04
N LEU A 20 1.73 1.05 5.81
CA LEU A 20 1.75 1.12 7.26
C LEU A 20 3.18 1.25 7.80
N VAL A 21 4.11 0.45 7.28
CA VAL A 21 5.52 0.50 7.66
C VAL A 21 6.11 1.88 7.35
N TRP A 22 5.86 2.43 6.16
CA TRP A 22 6.36 3.76 5.79
C TRP A 22 5.76 4.88 6.65
N LEU A 23 4.46 4.83 6.95
CA LEU A 23 3.81 5.79 7.84
C LEU A 23 4.40 5.74 9.25
N LEU A 24 4.71 4.54 9.76
CA LEU A 24 5.34 4.37 11.06
C LEU A 24 6.81 4.81 11.07
N ALA A 25 7.58 4.46 10.04
CA ALA A 25 8.99 4.78 9.93
C ALA A 25 9.24 6.29 9.81
N LEU A 26 8.36 7.00 9.09
CA LEU A 26 8.51 8.44 8.86
C LEU A 26 7.76 9.31 9.86
N LYS A 27 7.06 8.74 10.85
CA LYS A 27 6.23 9.49 11.80
C LYS A 27 6.98 10.60 12.55
N THR A 28 8.25 10.36 12.89
CA THR A 28 9.11 11.28 13.67
C THR A 28 9.81 12.31 12.79
N THR A 29 9.70 12.17 11.47
CA THR A 29 10.29 13.09 10.51
C THR A 29 9.32 14.24 10.21
N LYS A 30 9.80 15.30 9.55
CA LYS A 30 8.96 16.41 9.06
C LYS A 30 8.17 16.05 7.79
N ILE A 31 8.27 14.81 7.29
CA ILE A 31 7.61 14.38 6.07
C ILE A 31 6.10 14.24 6.34
N ASN A 32 5.30 14.88 5.50
CA ASN A 32 3.87 14.81 5.62
C ASN A 32 3.37 13.41 5.23
N LYS A 33 2.57 12.78 6.10
CA LYS A 33 1.92 11.48 5.86
C LYS A 33 1.19 11.36 4.52
N TYR A 34 0.61 12.46 4.01
CA TYR A 34 -0.06 12.44 2.69
C TYR A 34 0.94 12.27 1.55
N ILE A 35 2.15 12.84 1.68
CA ILE A 35 3.24 12.62 0.73
C ILE A 35 3.68 11.15 0.79
N THR A 36 3.82 10.58 1.99
CA THR A 36 4.15 9.15 2.15
C THR A 36 3.14 8.24 1.44
N VAL A 37 1.85 8.46 1.64
CA VAL A 37 0.77 7.71 0.97
C VAL A 37 0.82 7.90 -0.55
N PHE A 38 1.02 9.13 -1.01
CA PHE A 38 1.16 9.44 -2.43
C PHE A 38 2.35 8.69 -3.04
N CYS A 39 3.51 8.69 -2.38
CA CYS A 39 4.67 7.93 -2.81
C CYS A 39 4.39 6.42 -2.88
N CYS A 40 3.69 5.85 -1.90
CA CYS A 40 3.32 4.43 -1.92
C CYS A 40 2.39 4.09 -3.10
N PHE A 41 1.45 4.98 -3.43
CA PHE A 41 0.56 4.81 -4.58
C PHE A 41 1.32 4.85 -5.91
N PHE A 42 2.18 5.85 -6.11
CA PHE A 42 3.01 5.94 -7.31
C PHE A 42 3.99 4.78 -7.44
N TYR A 43 4.63 4.40 -6.33
CA TYR A 43 5.47 3.21 -6.28
C TYR A 43 4.68 1.97 -6.72
N GLY A 44 3.41 1.86 -6.31
CA GLY A 44 2.57 0.75 -6.72
C GLY A 44 2.31 0.68 -8.22
N ILE A 45 1.98 1.81 -8.84
CA ILE A 45 1.83 1.88 -10.30
C ILE A 45 3.12 1.46 -11.01
N ILE A 46 4.27 1.92 -10.52
CA ILE A 46 5.58 1.56 -11.11
C ILE A 46 5.80 0.05 -11.02
N ILE A 47 5.52 -0.57 -9.88
CA ILE A 47 5.68 -2.01 -9.69
C ILE A 47 4.70 -2.80 -10.56
N GLU A 48 3.45 -2.37 -10.71
CA GLU A 48 2.50 -3.01 -11.64
C GLU A 48 3.02 -3.00 -13.08
N VAL A 49 3.51 -1.84 -13.56
CA VAL A 49 4.10 -1.73 -14.90
C VAL A 49 5.32 -2.65 -15.03
N LEU A 50 6.18 -2.72 -14.01
CA LEU A 50 7.32 -3.62 -14.00
C LEU A 50 6.90 -5.08 -14.01
N GLN A 51 5.86 -5.47 -13.27
CA GLN A 51 5.36 -6.85 -13.26
C GLN A 51 4.90 -7.28 -14.66
N VAL A 52 4.13 -6.44 -15.37
CA VAL A 52 3.67 -6.74 -16.74
C VAL A 52 4.81 -6.80 -17.74
N THR A 53 5.80 -5.91 -17.60
CA THR A 53 6.92 -5.82 -18.57
C THR A 53 7.98 -6.88 -18.34
N THR A 54 8.16 -7.36 -17.12
CA THR A 54 9.21 -8.33 -16.75
C THR A 54 8.71 -9.77 -16.63
N THR A 55 7.41 -9.97 -16.44
CA THR A 55 6.84 -11.28 -16.10
C THR A 55 5.89 -11.78 -17.19
N SER A 56 6.14 -12.97 -17.74
CA SER A 56 5.35 -13.50 -18.85
C SER A 56 3.97 -14.06 -18.47
N TYR A 57 3.68 -14.19 -17.17
CA TYR A 57 2.42 -14.74 -16.64
C TYR A 57 1.53 -13.70 -15.94
N ARG A 58 1.94 -12.43 -15.86
CA ARG A 58 1.16 -11.35 -15.25
C ARG A 58 0.63 -10.41 -16.32
N SER A 59 -0.69 -10.31 -16.43
CA SER A 59 -1.36 -9.23 -17.15
C SER A 59 -1.67 -8.11 -16.16
N GLY A 60 -1.40 -6.86 -16.53
CA GLY A 60 -1.72 -5.72 -15.67
C GLY A 60 -3.21 -5.49 -15.70
N GLU A 61 -3.90 -5.71 -14.59
CA GLU A 61 -5.31 -5.40 -14.46
C GLU A 61 -5.48 -4.06 -13.74
N VAL A 62 -6.43 -3.24 -14.21
CA VAL A 62 -6.85 -2.04 -13.47
C VAL A 62 -7.31 -2.39 -12.05
N LEU A 63 -7.83 -3.63 -11.86
CA LEU A 63 -8.23 -4.14 -10.57
C LEU A 63 -7.06 -4.33 -9.59
N ASP A 64 -5.83 -4.55 -10.07
CA ASP A 64 -4.64 -4.67 -9.22
C ASP A 64 -4.25 -3.31 -8.64
N ILE A 65 -4.30 -2.26 -9.48
CA ILE A 65 -4.12 -0.88 -9.03
C ILE A 65 -5.19 -0.51 -7.99
N MET A 66 -6.44 -0.94 -8.18
CA MET A 66 -7.52 -0.71 -7.20
C MET A 66 -7.29 -1.49 -5.89
N ALA A 67 -6.80 -2.73 -5.97
CA ALA A 67 -6.45 -3.54 -4.80
C ALA A 67 -5.30 -2.90 -4.00
N ASN A 68 -4.24 -2.47 -4.69
CA ASN A 68 -3.12 -1.74 -4.10
C ASN A 68 -3.60 -0.48 -3.38
N THR A 69 -4.41 0.33 -4.07
CA THR A 69 -4.99 1.56 -3.52
C THR A 69 -5.82 1.29 -2.27
N THR A 70 -6.61 0.20 -2.28
CA THR A 70 -7.42 -0.22 -1.14
C THR A 70 -6.54 -0.56 0.06
N GLY A 71 -5.44 -1.31 -0.13
CA GLY A 71 -4.45 -1.59 0.91
C GLY A 71 -3.85 -0.33 1.52
N ILE A 72 -3.44 0.62 0.67
CA ILE A 72 -2.89 1.92 1.09
C ILE A 72 -3.91 2.70 1.94
N LEU A 73 -5.18 2.76 1.50
CA LEU A 73 -6.23 3.48 2.22
C LEU A 73 -6.54 2.85 3.58
N ILE A 74 -6.61 1.51 3.65
CA ILE A 74 -6.81 0.80 4.91
C ILE A 74 -5.64 1.11 5.88
N ALA A 75 -4.40 1.06 5.41
CA ALA A 75 -3.22 1.39 6.23
C ALA A 75 -3.27 2.82 6.76
N PHE A 76 -3.66 3.77 5.90
CA PHE A 76 -3.81 5.16 6.30
C PHE A 76 -4.90 5.35 7.36
N ILE A 77 -6.06 4.69 7.22
CA ILE A 77 -7.13 4.72 8.23
C ILE A 77 -6.61 4.11 9.55
N VAL A 78 -5.99 2.93 9.51
CA VAL A 78 -5.45 2.25 10.69
C VAL A 78 -4.45 3.14 11.43
N TYR A 79 -3.52 3.77 10.70
CA TYR A 79 -2.53 4.68 11.27
C TYR A 79 -3.17 5.87 11.98
N ASN A 80 -4.13 6.56 11.34
CA ASN A 80 -4.72 7.79 11.87
C ASN A 80 -5.67 7.56 13.06
N PHE A 81 -6.47 6.49 13.01
CA PHE A 81 -7.53 6.24 13.98
C PHE A 81 -7.07 5.38 15.17
N PHE A 82 -6.19 4.41 14.93
CA PHE A 82 -5.75 3.46 15.96
C PHE A 82 -4.34 3.77 16.44
N LEU A 83 -3.34 3.74 15.55
CA LEU A 83 -1.94 3.76 15.97
C LEU A 83 -1.52 5.12 16.56
N ARG A 84 -1.93 6.24 15.96
CA ARG A 84 -1.61 7.57 16.48
C ARG A 84 -2.14 7.83 17.90
N LYS A 85 -3.16 7.10 18.35
CA LYS A 85 -3.73 7.25 19.71
C LYS A 85 -2.98 6.45 20.77
N ILE A 86 -2.20 5.45 20.37
CA ILE A 86 -1.47 4.58 21.29
C ILE A 86 -0.24 5.34 21.81
N LYS A 87 -0.02 5.34 23.14
CA LYS A 87 1.12 6.04 23.79
C LYS A 87 2.48 5.70 23.19
N LEU A 88 2.66 4.48 22.69
CA LEU A 88 3.89 4.03 22.01
C LEU A 88 4.22 4.83 20.73
N PHE A 89 3.21 5.45 20.11
CA PHE A 89 3.34 6.24 18.89
C PHE A 89 3.02 7.72 19.08
N LYS A 90 2.87 8.15 20.34
CA LYS A 90 2.69 9.55 20.70
C LYS A 90 4.08 10.10 21.01
N ASP A 91 4.59 10.95 20.13
CA ASP A 91 5.88 11.64 20.33
C ASP A 91 5.82 12.58 21.55
#